data_AF-A0A535BTX9-F1
#
_entry.id   AF-A0A535BTX9-F1
#
_cell.length_a   1.000
_cell.length_b   1.000
_cell.length_c   1.000
_cell.angle_alpha   90.00
_cell.angle_beta   90.00
_cell.angle_gamma   90.00
#
_symmetry.space_group_name_H-M   'P 1'
#
loop_
_entity.id
_entity.type
_entity.pdbx_description
1 polymer ?
#
loop_
_entity_poly.entity_id
_entity_poly.type
_entity_poly.pdbx_seq_one_letter_code
_entity_poly.pdbx_strand_id
1 'polypeptide(L)'
;MDEPDPTGQWAPLCTAANLMAEADWIHANVPGAHTFIVLMNLDTSTAPTYAGTYTPENSHIDLYGIDPYPCRTETNGCDYSMITKAVAAAETSGIPVDTIVPVYQAFGAGNWDDDGGGQYTLPTANQEQHILSTWAPLVPNPVFDYAYSWGTQNSDQALERSSDLQAVFFAHNVALQCRRRRP
;
A
#
# COMPACT_ATOMS: atom_id res chain seq x y z
N MET A 1 -11.55 -5.72 -4.92
CA MET A 1 -11.01 -6.14 -3.62
C MET A 1 -9.53 -6.17 -3.85
N ASP A 2 -8.84 -5.33 -3.11
CA ASP A 2 -7.47 -4.95 -3.44
C ASP A 2 -6.51 -5.83 -2.61
N GLU A 3 -7.00 -6.24 -1.43
CA GLU A 3 -6.40 -7.22 -0.52
C GLU A 3 -7.17 -8.55 -0.54
N PRO A 4 -6.67 -9.61 -1.17
CA PRO A 4 -7.31 -10.93 -1.11
C PRO A 4 -7.28 -11.50 0.31
N ASP A 5 -8.43 -11.78 0.93
CA ASP A 5 -8.53 -12.26 2.33
C ASP A 5 -8.08 -13.73 2.48
N PRO A 6 -6.91 -14.01 3.11
CA PRO A 6 -6.40 -15.37 3.30
C PRO A 6 -7.08 -16.11 4.46
N THR A 7 -7.88 -15.42 5.27
CA THR A 7 -8.56 -15.94 6.46
C THR A 7 -10.01 -16.33 6.18
N GLY A 8 -10.64 -15.68 5.21
CA GLY A 8 -12.06 -15.82 4.91
C GLY A 8 -12.99 -15.17 5.93
N GLN A 9 -12.46 -14.31 6.81
CA GLN A 9 -13.20 -13.68 7.90
C GLN A 9 -14.05 -12.49 7.42
N TRP A 10 -13.53 -11.71 6.49
CA TRP A 10 -14.12 -10.45 6.02
C TRP A 10 -14.65 -10.56 4.60
N ALA A 11 -14.14 -11.53 3.85
CA ALA A 11 -14.59 -11.83 2.50
C ALA A 11 -14.45 -13.34 2.19
N PRO A 12 -14.88 -13.82 1.01
CA PRO A 12 -14.66 -15.21 0.64
C PRO A 12 -13.18 -15.59 0.72
N LEU A 13 -12.89 -16.75 1.32
CA LEU A 13 -11.54 -17.26 1.50
C LEU A 13 -10.79 -17.29 0.16
N CYS A 14 -9.69 -16.55 0.08
CA CYS A 14 -8.76 -16.60 -1.03
C CYS A 14 -7.53 -17.41 -0.59
N THR A 15 -7.38 -18.63 -1.12
CA THR A 15 -6.19 -19.44 -0.80
C THR A 15 -5.02 -19.02 -1.68
N ALA A 16 -3.78 -19.23 -1.22
CA ALA A 16 -2.59 -19.02 -2.05
C ALA A 16 -2.66 -19.83 -3.37
N ALA A 17 -3.24 -21.03 -3.34
CA ALA A 17 -3.45 -21.84 -4.54
C ALA A 17 -4.44 -21.22 -5.54
N ASN A 18 -5.45 -20.48 -5.07
CA ASN A 18 -6.36 -19.75 -5.95
C ASN A 18 -5.61 -18.58 -6.63
N LEU A 19 -4.86 -17.78 -5.87
CA LEU A 19 -4.04 -16.71 -6.45
C LEU A 19 -2.99 -17.25 -7.42
N MET A 20 -2.34 -18.35 -7.09
CA MET A 20 -1.40 -19.05 -7.99
C MET A 20 -2.06 -19.41 -9.31
N ALA A 21 -3.25 -20.03 -9.26
CA ALA A 21 -3.96 -20.42 -10.48
C ALA A 21 -4.36 -19.20 -11.35
N GLU A 22 -4.76 -18.08 -10.73
CA GLU A 22 -5.07 -16.84 -11.44
C GLU A 22 -3.81 -16.20 -12.05
N ALA A 23 -2.72 -16.13 -11.27
CA ALA A 23 -1.44 -15.58 -11.72
C ALA A 23 -0.86 -16.39 -12.88
N ASP A 24 -0.81 -17.72 -12.74
CA ASP A 24 -0.35 -18.64 -13.79
C ASP A 24 -1.16 -18.47 -15.08
N TRP A 25 -2.48 -18.29 -14.94
CA TRP A 25 -3.31 -18.04 -16.10
C TRP A 25 -2.95 -16.71 -16.76
N ILE A 26 -2.76 -15.63 -16.00
CA ILE A 26 -2.35 -14.33 -16.54
C ILE A 26 -1.00 -14.43 -17.23
N HIS A 27 0.01 -15.05 -16.60
CA HIS A 27 1.33 -15.21 -17.19
C HIS A 27 1.32 -16.04 -18.48
N ALA A 28 0.46 -17.06 -18.56
CA ALA A 28 0.32 -17.89 -19.75
C ALA A 28 -0.45 -17.20 -20.89
N ASN A 29 -1.39 -16.29 -20.59
CA ASN A 29 -2.33 -15.75 -21.58
C ASN A 29 -2.09 -14.27 -21.92
N VAL A 30 -1.37 -13.53 -21.07
CA VAL A 30 -1.12 -12.10 -21.24
C VAL A 30 0.40 -11.83 -21.14
N PRO A 31 1.17 -12.12 -22.20
CA PRO A 31 2.61 -11.96 -22.17
C PRO A 31 3.05 -10.53 -21.79
N GLY A 32 3.90 -10.43 -20.77
CA GLY A 32 4.42 -9.17 -20.26
C GLY A 32 3.53 -8.45 -19.24
N ALA A 33 2.39 -9.03 -18.86
CA ALA A 33 1.62 -8.53 -17.72
C ALA A 33 2.30 -8.89 -16.39
N HIS A 34 2.19 -7.98 -15.43
CA HIS A 34 2.50 -8.23 -14.02
C HIS A 34 1.22 -8.35 -13.22
N THR A 35 1.20 -9.29 -12.29
CA THR A 35 0.17 -9.45 -11.28
C THR A 35 0.52 -8.62 -10.04
N PHE A 36 -0.50 -8.08 -9.39
CA PHE A 36 -0.34 -7.19 -8.24
C PHE A 36 -1.49 -7.41 -7.26
N ILE A 37 -1.16 -7.48 -5.98
CA ILE A 37 -2.12 -7.46 -4.87
C ILE A 37 -1.63 -6.51 -3.78
N VAL A 38 -2.53 -6.00 -2.95
CA VAL A 38 -2.15 -5.42 -1.65
C VAL A 38 -2.18 -6.53 -0.61
N LEU A 39 -1.19 -6.59 0.29
CA LEU A 39 -1.19 -7.59 1.35
C LEU A 39 -2.04 -7.13 2.53
N MET A 40 -3.02 -7.95 2.89
CA MET A 40 -3.80 -7.76 4.11
C MET A 40 -2.89 -7.88 5.35
N ASN A 41 -2.83 -6.83 6.16
CA ASN A 41 -2.21 -6.92 7.48
C ASN A 41 -3.06 -7.81 8.40
N LEU A 42 -2.47 -8.87 8.95
CA LEU A 42 -3.18 -9.83 9.80
C LEU A 42 -3.13 -9.50 11.31
N ASP A 43 -2.50 -8.38 11.67
CA ASP A 43 -2.43 -7.89 13.05
C ASP A 43 -2.60 -6.35 13.02
N THR A 44 -2.20 -5.66 14.09
CA THR A 44 -2.35 -4.22 14.19
C THR A 44 -1.31 -3.47 13.36
N SER A 45 -1.62 -2.23 13.00
CA SER A 45 -0.74 -1.30 12.28
C SER A 45 0.51 -0.92 13.08
N THR A 46 0.49 -1.13 14.40
CA THR A 46 1.64 -0.89 15.28
C THR A 46 2.57 -2.10 15.40
N ALA A 47 2.09 -3.29 15.04
CA ALA A 47 2.81 -4.57 15.03
C ALA A 47 2.36 -5.44 13.84
N PRO A 48 2.56 -4.98 12.59
CA PRO A 48 2.00 -5.64 11.42
C PRO A 48 2.63 -7.01 11.19
N THR A 49 1.87 -7.90 10.57
CA THR A 49 2.38 -9.19 10.10
C THR A 49 1.68 -9.63 8.82
N TYR A 50 2.46 -10.22 7.94
CA TYR A 50 1.99 -10.86 6.71
C TYR A 50 2.35 -12.36 6.70
N ALA A 51 2.80 -12.88 7.84
CA ALA A 51 3.23 -14.26 7.95
C ALA A 51 2.06 -15.22 7.70
N GLY A 52 2.30 -16.27 6.91
CA GLY A 52 1.29 -17.26 6.58
C GLY A 52 0.24 -16.79 5.55
N THR A 53 0.48 -15.66 4.87
CA THR A 53 -0.37 -15.17 3.77
C THR A 53 0.19 -15.62 2.41
N TYR A 54 0.52 -14.67 1.55
CA TYR A 54 1.01 -14.86 0.19
C TYR A 54 2.47 -14.47 0.10
N THR A 55 3.25 -15.28 -0.61
CA THR A 55 4.64 -14.99 -0.97
C THR A 55 4.83 -15.33 -2.44
N PRO A 56 5.90 -14.84 -3.10
CA PRO A 56 6.15 -15.17 -4.50
C PRO A 56 6.14 -16.68 -4.76
N GLU A 57 6.64 -17.47 -3.81
CA GLU A 57 6.74 -18.93 -3.91
C GLU A 57 5.39 -19.65 -3.84
N ASN A 58 4.39 -19.08 -3.15
CA ASN A 58 3.11 -19.76 -2.91
C ASN A 58 1.93 -19.20 -3.69
N SER A 59 2.06 -17.97 -4.22
CA SER A 59 0.97 -17.29 -4.93
C SER A 59 1.33 -16.92 -6.36
N HIS A 60 2.61 -16.98 -6.75
CA HIS A 60 3.12 -16.54 -8.05
C HIS A 60 2.74 -15.08 -8.40
N ILE A 61 2.43 -14.26 -7.40
CA ILE A 61 2.17 -12.84 -7.62
C ILE A 61 3.51 -12.10 -7.83
N ASP A 62 3.54 -11.18 -8.78
CA ASP A 62 4.77 -10.47 -9.14
C ASP A 62 5.07 -9.30 -8.19
N LEU A 63 4.03 -8.59 -7.74
CA LEU A 63 4.15 -7.32 -7.00
C LEU A 63 3.20 -7.25 -5.81
N TYR A 64 3.67 -6.66 -4.70
CA TYR A 64 2.97 -6.65 -3.42
C TYR A 64 2.86 -5.24 -2.85
N GLY A 65 1.65 -4.74 -2.75
CA GLY A 65 1.31 -3.45 -2.13
C GLY A 65 1.37 -3.55 -0.62
N ILE A 66 1.95 -2.54 0.01
CA ILE A 66 2.02 -2.41 1.48
C ILE A 66 1.44 -1.04 1.87
N ASP A 67 0.41 -1.03 2.71
CA ASP A 67 -0.51 0.11 2.87
C ASP A 67 -0.78 0.52 4.35
N PRO A 68 0.26 0.94 5.09
CA PRO A 68 0.22 1.18 6.55
C PRO A 68 -0.65 2.36 7.03
N TYR A 69 -1.12 3.24 6.13
CA TYR A 69 -1.93 4.45 6.40
C TYR A 69 -1.60 5.19 7.72
N PRO A 70 -0.48 5.93 7.77
CA PRO A 70 0.10 6.43 9.02
C PRO A 70 -0.61 7.64 9.63
N CYS A 71 -1.48 8.36 8.90
CA CYS A 71 -2.09 9.61 9.35
C CYS A 71 -3.45 9.37 9.98
N ARG A 72 -3.52 9.51 11.31
CA ARG A 72 -4.69 9.15 12.12
C ARG A 72 -4.87 10.05 13.33
N THR A 73 -6.10 10.22 13.79
CA THR A 73 -6.46 11.20 14.84
C THR A 73 -5.72 10.98 16.18
N GLU A 74 -5.58 9.73 16.60
CA GLU A 74 -4.97 9.26 17.84
C GLU A 74 -3.43 9.39 17.82
N THR A 75 -2.83 9.48 16.64
CA THR A 75 -1.39 9.74 16.47
C THR A 75 -1.02 11.22 16.60
N ASN A 76 -2.02 12.12 16.67
CA ASN A 76 -1.83 13.58 16.62
C ASN A 76 -1.05 14.04 15.36
N GLY A 77 -1.35 13.44 14.21
CA GLY A 77 -0.66 13.72 12.95
C GLY A 77 -0.49 12.45 12.14
N CYS A 78 0.77 12.06 11.90
CA CYS A 78 1.08 10.78 11.28
C CYS A 78 2.20 10.07 12.06
N ASP A 79 2.04 8.76 12.29
CA ASP A 79 3.10 7.90 12.77
C ASP A 79 3.83 7.25 11.59
N TYR A 80 4.88 7.93 11.11
CA TYR A 80 5.68 7.43 9.98
C TYR A 80 6.39 6.10 10.28
N SER A 81 6.54 5.71 11.56
CA SER A 81 7.15 4.43 11.91
C SER A 81 6.31 3.24 11.43
N MET A 82 5.00 3.41 11.26
CA MET A 82 4.12 2.38 10.69
C MET A 82 4.60 1.91 9.31
N ILE A 83 5.14 2.82 8.48
CA ILE A 83 5.72 2.48 7.18
C ILE A 83 6.92 1.55 7.35
N THR A 84 7.88 1.94 8.20
CA THR A 84 9.09 1.14 8.43
C THR A 84 8.78 -0.24 8.99
N LYS A 85 7.78 -0.34 9.88
CA LYS A 85 7.35 -1.61 10.48
C LYS A 85 6.66 -2.52 9.46
N ALA A 86 5.77 -1.96 8.63
CA ALA A 86 5.06 -2.74 7.62
C ALA A 86 6.02 -3.31 6.56
N VAL A 87 6.97 -2.50 6.07
CA VAL A 87 7.99 -3.00 5.14
C VAL A 87 8.84 -4.10 5.78
N ALA A 88 9.33 -3.89 7.00
CA ALA A 88 10.12 -4.91 7.71
C ALA A 88 9.33 -6.21 7.97
N ALA A 89 8.03 -6.10 8.25
CA ALA A 89 7.14 -7.25 8.43
C ALA A 89 6.93 -8.01 7.11
N ALA A 90 6.81 -7.30 5.98
CA ALA A 90 6.71 -7.91 4.65
C ALA A 90 7.99 -8.67 4.30
N GLU A 91 9.16 -8.06 4.48
CA GLU A 91 10.46 -8.70 4.28
C GLU A 91 10.61 -9.96 5.16
N THR A 92 10.25 -9.85 6.44
CA THR A 92 10.29 -10.98 7.39
C THR A 92 9.34 -12.11 6.97
N SER A 93 8.25 -11.77 6.29
CA SER A 93 7.26 -12.72 5.77
C SER A 93 7.64 -13.31 4.41
N GLY A 94 8.81 -12.95 3.86
CA GLY A 94 9.33 -13.50 2.62
C GLY A 94 9.06 -12.66 1.36
N ILE A 95 8.65 -11.40 1.50
CA ILE A 95 8.45 -10.50 0.35
C ILE A 95 9.78 -9.81 -0.01
N PRO A 96 10.32 -10.01 -1.23
CA PRO A 96 11.50 -9.30 -1.68
C PRO A 96 11.25 -7.79 -1.81
N VAL A 97 12.19 -6.95 -1.37
CA VAL A 97 12.05 -5.48 -1.41
C VAL A 97 11.79 -4.93 -2.82
N ASP A 98 12.37 -5.55 -3.84
CA ASP A 98 12.20 -5.13 -5.24
C ASP A 98 10.83 -5.49 -5.85
N THR A 99 10.01 -6.28 -5.15
CA THR A 99 8.62 -6.55 -5.53
C THR A 99 7.60 -5.74 -4.71
N ILE A 100 8.07 -4.99 -3.70
CA ILE A 100 7.20 -4.12 -2.90
C ILE A 100 6.77 -2.90 -3.71
N VAL A 101 5.47 -2.59 -3.64
CA VAL A 101 4.84 -1.41 -4.22
C VAL A 101 4.38 -0.49 -3.07
N PRO A 102 4.95 0.72 -2.96
CA PRO A 102 4.47 1.71 -2.01
C PRO A 102 3.00 2.11 -2.26
N VAL A 103 2.20 2.08 -1.21
CA VAL A 103 0.81 2.55 -1.23
C VAL A 103 0.68 3.80 -0.34
N TYR A 104 0.33 4.93 -0.95
CA TYR A 104 0.24 6.21 -0.26
C TYR A 104 -1.18 6.51 0.19
N GLN A 105 -1.34 6.96 1.44
CA GLN A 105 -2.63 7.36 1.99
C GLN A 105 -3.13 8.63 1.29
N ALA A 106 -4.26 8.55 0.60
CA ALA A 106 -4.83 9.69 -0.13
C ALA A 106 -6.31 9.92 0.23
N PHE A 107 -6.70 9.52 1.44
CA PHE A 107 -8.05 9.60 2.01
C PHE A 107 -8.02 9.95 3.50
N GLY A 108 -9.20 10.28 4.05
CA GLY A 108 -9.48 10.36 5.49
C GLY A 108 -10.38 11.54 5.84
N ALA A 109 -10.41 11.92 7.12
CA ALA A 109 -11.22 13.00 7.68
C ALA A 109 -12.75 12.75 7.70
N GLY A 110 -13.19 11.51 7.51
CA GLY A 110 -14.55 11.08 7.81
C GLY A 110 -14.58 10.13 9.00
N ASN A 111 -15.50 9.16 8.96
CA ASN A 111 -15.86 8.35 10.15
C ASN A 111 -15.41 6.88 10.05
N TRP A 112 -14.41 6.57 9.22
CA TRP A 112 -13.83 5.23 9.22
C TRP A 112 -12.90 5.06 10.40
N ASP A 113 -13.25 4.13 11.28
CA ASP A 113 -12.41 3.76 12.42
C ASP A 113 -11.17 2.99 11.95
N ASP A 114 -10.05 3.23 12.62
CA ASP A 114 -8.82 2.45 12.48
C ASP A 114 -8.67 1.41 13.61
N ASP A 115 -7.60 0.62 13.53
CA ASP A 115 -7.27 -0.39 14.54
C ASP A 115 -6.57 0.18 15.80
N GLY A 116 -6.28 1.48 15.82
CA GLY A 116 -5.70 2.22 16.94
C GLY A 116 -6.75 2.88 17.85
N GLY A 117 -8.03 2.82 17.47
CA GLY A 117 -9.14 3.43 18.20
C GLY A 117 -9.38 4.91 17.85
N GLY A 118 -8.85 5.36 16.70
CA GLY A 118 -9.15 6.66 16.12
C GLY A 118 -9.75 6.53 14.72
N GLN A 119 -9.58 7.59 13.94
CA GLN A 119 -10.04 7.71 12.57
C GLN A 119 -8.89 8.11 11.65
N TYR A 120 -8.94 7.66 10.40
CA TYR A 120 -8.03 8.11 9.36
C TYR A 120 -8.18 9.61 9.09
N THR A 121 -7.06 10.29 8.88
CA THR A 121 -7.02 11.72 8.51
C THR A 121 -6.41 11.89 7.13
N LEU A 122 -6.96 12.80 6.31
CA LEU A 122 -6.35 13.12 5.02
C LEU A 122 -5.00 13.80 5.26
N PRO A 123 -3.87 13.29 4.70
CA PRO A 123 -2.58 13.93 4.90
C PRO A 123 -2.56 15.36 4.37
N THR A 124 -1.93 16.26 5.13
CA THR A 124 -1.53 17.58 4.60
C THR A 124 -0.37 17.43 3.61
N ALA A 125 -0.14 18.43 2.77
CA ALA A 125 0.97 18.41 1.82
C ALA A 125 2.35 18.18 2.46
N ASN A 126 2.59 18.67 3.68
CA ASN A 126 3.85 18.45 4.39
C ASN A 126 3.96 17.03 4.95
N GLN A 127 2.85 16.47 5.43
CA GLN A 127 2.80 15.08 5.89
C GLN A 127 3.01 14.11 4.73
N GLU A 128 2.41 14.39 3.58
CA GLU A 128 2.58 13.56 2.38
C GLU A 128 4.04 13.58 1.88
N GLN A 129 4.70 14.74 1.88
CA GLN A 129 6.13 14.81 1.59
C GLN A 129 6.96 13.95 2.56
N HIS A 130 6.58 13.90 3.84
CA HIS A 130 7.24 13.03 4.81
C HIS A 130 6.96 11.55 4.54
N ILE A 131 5.71 11.18 4.20
CA ILE A 131 5.34 9.81 3.79
C ILE A 131 6.23 9.37 2.61
N LEU A 132 6.26 10.15 1.53
CA LEU A 132 7.08 9.87 0.34
C LEU A 132 8.57 9.73 0.69
N SER A 133 9.09 10.62 1.54
CA SER A 133 10.49 10.57 1.97
C SER A 133 10.82 9.37 2.87
N THR A 134 9.84 8.88 3.63
CA THR A 134 9.98 7.70 4.50
C THR A 134 10.02 6.42 3.66
N TRP A 135 9.20 6.35 2.61
CA TRP A 135 9.19 5.24 1.66
C TRP A 135 10.48 5.14 0.83
N ALA A 136 11.00 6.28 0.37
CA ALA A 136 12.11 6.33 -0.60
C ALA A 136 13.36 5.49 -0.25
N PRO A 137 13.87 5.47 1.00
CA PRO A 137 15.01 4.61 1.34
C PRO A 137 14.64 3.13 1.53
N LEU A 138 13.38 2.82 1.86
CA LEU A 138 12.91 1.44 2.12
C LEU A 138 12.70 0.67 0.82
N VAL A 139 12.11 1.33 -0.17
CA VAL A 139 11.84 0.75 -1.50
C VAL A 139 12.37 1.74 -2.55
N PRO A 140 13.68 1.72 -2.85
CA PRO A 140 14.31 2.77 -3.66
C PRO A 140 13.98 2.68 -5.16
N ASN A 141 13.61 1.49 -5.66
CA ASN A 141 13.36 1.24 -7.07
C ASN A 141 12.06 0.44 -7.28
N PRO A 142 10.89 0.94 -6.84
CA PRO A 142 9.65 0.22 -7.03
C PRO A 142 9.28 0.18 -8.53
N VAL A 143 8.67 -0.92 -8.97
CA VAL A 143 8.15 -1.04 -10.35
C VAL A 143 7.13 0.06 -10.64
N PHE A 144 6.24 0.32 -9.67
CA PHE A 144 5.38 1.49 -9.60
C PHE A 144 5.04 1.78 -8.13
N ASP A 145 4.44 2.94 -7.89
CA ASP A 145 3.80 3.31 -6.64
C ASP A 145 2.39 3.84 -6.96
N TYR A 146 1.50 3.87 -5.98
CA TYR A 146 0.20 4.51 -6.18
C TYR A 146 -0.40 5.12 -4.91
N ALA A 147 -1.22 6.14 -5.13
CA ALA A 147 -2.01 6.78 -4.09
C ALA A 147 -3.37 6.08 -3.98
N TYR A 148 -3.72 5.59 -2.79
CA TYR A 148 -4.99 4.91 -2.56
C TYR A 148 -6.02 5.83 -1.91
N SER A 149 -7.27 5.69 -2.36
CA SER A 149 -8.42 6.35 -1.78
C SER A 149 -9.69 5.57 -2.10
N TRP A 150 -10.59 5.45 -1.13
CA TRP A 150 -11.96 5.02 -1.34
C TRP A 150 -12.89 6.15 -1.84
N GLY A 151 -12.33 7.30 -2.21
CA GLY A 151 -13.08 8.48 -2.65
C GLY A 151 -13.83 9.16 -1.51
N THR A 152 -14.70 10.11 -1.86
CA THR A 152 -15.57 10.79 -0.89
C THR A 152 -16.74 9.89 -0.50
N GLN A 153 -16.60 9.21 0.64
CA GLN A 153 -17.65 8.38 1.26
C GLN A 153 -17.55 8.40 2.78
N ASN A 154 -18.64 8.14 3.50
CA ASN A 154 -18.65 8.19 4.98
C ASN A 154 -18.10 9.50 5.57
N SER A 155 -18.32 10.63 4.89
CA SER A 155 -17.76 11.96 5.19
C SER A 155 -16.27 12.15 4.90
N ASP A 156 -15.57 11.11 4.42
CA ASP A 156 -14.16 11.21 4.04
C ASP A 156 -13.96 12.22 2.91
N GLN A 157 -12.80 12.88 2.98
CA GLN A 157 -12.20 13.60 1.88
C GLN A 157 -11.15 12.72 1.20
N ALA A 158 -10.84 13.07 -0.04
CA ALA A 158 -9.88 12.36 -0.87
C ALA A 158 -8.99 13.32 -1.64
N LEU A 159 -7.89 12.80 -2.17
CA LEU A 159 -6.95 13.51 -3.04
C LEU A 159 -7.64 14.34 -4.14
N GLU A 160 -8.74 13.85 -4.72
CA GLU A 160 -9.48 14.53 -5.80
C GLU A 160 -9.93 15.96 -5.45
N ARG A 161 -10.10 16.29 -4.16
CA ARG A 161 -10.55 17.62 -3.70
C ARG A 161 -9.46 18.45 -3.01
N SER A 162 -8.23 17.94 -2.95
CA SER A 162 -7.11 18.63 -2.29
C SER A 162 -6.06 19.08 -3.30
N SER A 163 -6.11 20.34 -3.73
CA SER A 163 -5.15 20.89 -4.68
C SER A 163 -3.70 20.85 -4.16
N ASP A 164 -3.53 21.07 -2.86
CA ASP A 164 -2.21 21.06 -2.23
C ASP A 164 -1.60 19.65 -2.22
N LEU A 165 -2.43 18.63 -1.97
CA LEU A 165 -1.98 17.23 -2.02
C LEU A 165 -1.73 16.78 -3.47
N GLN A 166 -2.57 17.20 -4.41
CA GLN A 166 -2.34 16.98 -5.86
C GLN A 166 -1.01 17.55 -6.33
N ALA A 167 -0.62 18.72 -5.83
CA ALA A 167 0.66 19.34 -6.17
C ALA A 167 1.87 18.50 -5.69
N VAL A 168 1.76 17.84 -4.53
CA VAL A 168 2.81 16.92 -4.01
C VAL A 168 2.96 15.70 -4.91
N PHE A 169 1.86 15.01 -5.23
CA PHE A 169 1.92 13.84 -6.12
C PHE A 169 2.35 14.20 -7.55
N PHE A 170 1.93 15.36 -8.05
CA PHE A 170 2.42 15.86 -9.34
C PHE A 170 3.95 16.03 -9.33
N ALA A 171 4.51 16.66 -8.31
CA ALA A 171 5.95 16.84 -8.18
C ALA A 171 6.70 15.50 -8.08
N HIS A 172 6.17 14.53 -7.31
CA HIS A 172 6.69 13.16 -7.23
C HIS A 172 6.74 12.48 -8.60
N ASN A 173 5.61 12.50 -9.32
CA ASN A 173 5.50 11.89 -10.64
C ASN A 173 6.48 12.49 -11.66
N VAL A 174 6.67 13.81 -11.64
CA VAL A 174 7.66 14.49 -12.49
C VAL A 174 9.10 14.09 -12.12
N ALA A 175 9.41 13.97 -10.83
CA ALA A 175 10.73 13.57 -10.36
C ALA A 175 11.08 12.12 -10.78
N LEU A 176 10.12 11.19 -10.72
CA LEU A 176 10.30 9.81 -11.17
C LEU A 176 10.58 9.72 -12.67
N GLN A 177 9.87 10.49 -13.49
CA GLN A 177 10.11 10.53 -14.94
C GLN A 177 11.52 11.03 -15.28
N CYS A 178 12.02 12.03 -14.55
CA CYS A 178 13.39 12.51 -14.71
C CYS A 178 14.44 11.45 -14.35
N ARG A 179 14.19 10.62 -13.32
CA ARG A 179 15.11 9.54 -12.93
C ARG A 179 15.14 8.42 -13.96
N ARG A 180 13.98 8.00 -14.49
CA ARG A 180 13.87 6.94 -15.52
C ARG A 180 14.45 7.32 -16.88
N ARG A 181 14.71 8.62 -17.13
CA ARG A 181 15.26 9.13 -18.41
C ARG A 181 16.76 9.40 -18.38
N ARG A 182 17.47 9.16 -17.27
CA ARG A 182 18.92 9.26 -17.24
C ARG A 182 19.54 7.95 -17.77
N PRO A 183 20.42 8.01 -18.79
CA PRO A 183 21.05 6.83 -19.39
C PRO A 183 22.03 6.14 -18.43
#